data_AF-A0A8H6HFJ5-F1
#
_entry.id   AF-A0A8H6HFJ5-F1
#
_cell.length_a   1.000
_cell.length_b   1.000
_cell.length_c   1.000
_cell.angle_alpha   90.00
_cell.angle_beta   90.00
_cell.angle_gamma   90.00
#
_symmetry.space_group_name_H-M   'P 1'
#
loop_
_entity.id
_entity.type
_entity.pdbx_description
1 polymer ?
#
loop_
_entity_poly.entity_id
_entity_poly.type
_entity_poly.pdbx_seq_one_letter_code
_entity_poly.pdbx_strand_id
1 'polypeptide(L)' 'GCERDIIFTLMRSTLDMEYTAHPLSILSAFQRNSLPGMVYVEARNSDPVQQALQGLLGVY' A
#
# COMPACT_ATOMS: atom_id res chain seq x y z
N GLY A 1 -12.68 -6.93 5.53
CA GLY A 1 -12.00 -8.08 6.15
C GLY A 1 -10.51 -8.15 5.84
N CYS A 2 -10.13 -7.96 4.57
CA CYS A 2 -8.75 -8.09 4.09
C CYS A 2 -7.91 -6.81 4.18
N GLU A 3 -8.45 -5.71 4.73
CA GLU A 3 -7.79 -4.41 4.76
C GLU A 3 -6.46 -4.50 5.53
N ARG A 4 -6.45 -5.27 6.62
CA ARG A 4 -5.25 -5.50 7.43
C ARG A 4 -4.18 -6.29 6.66
N ASP A 5 -4.59 -7.28 5.89
CA ASP A 5 -3.66 -8.09 5.08
C ASP A 5 -3.05 -7.26 3.93
N ILE A 6 -3.85 -6.40 3.31
CA ILE A 6 -3.39 -5.45 2.28
C ILE A 6 -2.33 -4.50 2.88
N ILE A 7 -2.61 -3.93 4.06
CA ILE A 7 -1.65 -3.04 4.75
C ILE A 7 -0.34 -3.78 5.06
N PHE A 8 -0.41 -5.01 5.57
CA PHE A 8 0.81 -5.79 5.83
C PHE A 8 1.57 -6.13 4.56
N THR A 9 0.87 -6.42 3.46
CA THR A 9 1.51 -6.68 2.18
C THR A 9 2.20 -5.44 1.63
N LEU A 10 1.59 -4.27 1.77
CA LEU A 10 2.21 -2.97 1.42
C LEU A 10 3.47 -2.71 2.25
N MET A 11 3.39 -2.90 3.57
CA MET A 11 4.54 -2.75 4.46
C MET A 11 5.69 -3.71 4.10
N ARG A 12 5.37 -4.96 3.76
CA ARG A 12 6.39 -5.92 3.35
C ARG A 12 7.02 -5.54 2.02
N SER A 13 6.20 -5.15 1.04
CA SER A 13 6.67 -4.72 -0.28
C SER A 13 7.58 -3.49 -0.20
N THR A 14 7.28 -2.55 0.70
CA THR A 14 8.18 -1.39 0.93
C THR A 14 9.56 -1.80 1.44
N LEU A 15 9.63 -2.77 2.35
CA LEU A 15 10.89 -3.28 2.89
C LEU A 15 11.67 -4.07 1.83
N ASP A 16 10.98 -4.94 1.08
CA ASP A 16 11.60 -5.76 0.04
C ASP A 16 12.21 -4.89 -1.08
N MET A 17 11.62 -3.71 -1.36
CA MET A 17 12.06 -2.80 -2.41
C MET A 17 13.02 -1.69 -1.94
N GLU A 18 13.25 -1.52 -0.64
CA GLU A 18 14.00 -0.39 -0.05
C GLU A 18 15.41 -0.24 -0.64
N TYR A 19 16.08 -1.36 -0.94
CA TYR A 19 17.45 -1.40 -1.46
C TYR A 19 17.52 -1.71 -2.96
N THR A 20 16.44 -1.52 -3.70
CA THR A 20 16.37 -1.76 -5.14
C THR A 20 16.46 -0.44 -5.93
N ALA A 21 16.62 -0.53 -7.24
CA ALA A 21 16.63 0.64 -8.12
C ALA A 21 15.27 1.38 -8.18
N HIS A 22 14.20 0.75 -7.69
CA HIS A 22 12.83 1.26 -7.76
C HIS A 22 12.12 1.09 -6.41
N PRO A 23 12.48 1.89 -5.39
CA PRO A 23 11.86 1.81 -4.08
C PRO A 23 10.41 2.30 -4.11
N LEU A 24 9.56 1.61 -3.37
CA LEU A 24 8.17 2.00 -3.17
C LEU A 24 8.10 3.29 -2.33
N SER A 25 7.69 4.39 -2.96
CA SER A 25 7.72 5.74 -2.36
C SER A 25 6.40 6.14 -1.68
N ILE A 26 5.78 5.19 -0.97
CA ILE A 26 4.61 5.45 -0.11
C ILE A 26 5.07 5.86 1.29
N LEU A 27 4.34 6.79 1.91
CA LEU A 27 4.67 7.37 3.22
C LEU A 27 3.98 6.61 4.35
N SER A 28 2.71 6.28 4.16
CA SER A 28 1.90 5.54 5.14
C SER A 28 0.78 4.77 4.46
N ALA A 29 0.32 3.70 5.11
CA ALA A 29 -0.86 2.96 4.71
C ALA A 29 -1.68 2.57 5.95
N PHE A 30 -2.98 2.84 5.95
CA PHE A 30 -3.84 2.60 7.11
C PHE A 30 -5.28 2.28 6.72
N GLN A 31 -6.01 1.68 7.65
CA GLN A 31 -7.44 1.41 7.54
C GLN A 31 -8.17 2.08 8.71
N ARG A 32 -9.41 2.51 8.47
CA ARG A 32 -10.29 3.06 9.50
C ARG A 32 -11.43 2.09 9.76
N ASN A 33 -11.61 1.72 11.04
CA ASN A 33 -12.72 0.86 11.45
C ASN A 33 -14.10 1.46 11.10
N SER A 34 -14.22 2.79 11.04
CA SER A 34 -15.46 3.48 10.67
C SER A 34 -15.77 3.45 9.17
N LEU A 35 -14.82 3.03 8.32
CA LEU A 35 -14.94 2.98 6.87
C LEU A 35 -14.42 1.62 6.37
N PRO A 36 -15.17 0.53 6.63
CA PRO A 36 -14.76 -0.81 6.22
C PRO A 36 -14.71 -0.92 4.69
N GLY A 37 -13.83 -1.77 4.18
CA GLY A 37 -13.62 -1.97 2.74
C GLY A 37 -12.70 -0.94 2.08
N MET A 38 -12.09 -0.02 2.83
CA MET A 38 -11.17 0.99 2.29
C MET A 38 -9.80 0.95 2.98
N VAL A 39 -8.75 1.07 2.18
CA VAL A 39 -7.37 1.31 2.63
C VAL A 39 -6.94 2.68 2.11
N TYR A 40 -6.32 3.46 2.98
CA TYR A 40 -5.78 4.77 2.66
C TYR A 40 -4.28 4.67 2.53
N VAL A 41 -3.73 5.26 1.48
CA VAL A 41 -2.29 5.28 1.20
C VAL A 41 -1.87 6.74 1.01
N GLU A 42 -0.85 7.16 1.75
CA GLU A 42 -0.26 8.48 1.60
C GLU A 42 1.00 8.40 0.73
N ALA A 43 1.11 9.30 -0.23
CA ALA A 43 2.28 9.44 -1.09
C ALA A 43 2.39 10.89 -1.57
N ARG A 44 3.54 11.26 -2.12
CA ARG A 44 3.77 12.63 -2.64
C ARG A 44 3.02 12.92 -3.95
N ASN A 45 2.70 11.88 -4.71
CA ASN A 45 1.96 11.92 -5.97
C ASN A 45 1.26 10.57 -6.18
N SER A 46 0.48 10.46 -7.26
CA SER A 46 -0.32 9.27 -7.55
C SER A 46 0.48 8.08 -8.07
N ASP A 47 1.63 8.29 -8.71
CA ASP A 47 2.38 7.20 -9.36
C ASP A 47 2.86 6.11 -8.39
N PRO A 48 3.46 6.43 -7.22
CA PRO A 48 3.85 5.43 -6.23
C PRO A 48 2.67 4.66 -5.66
N VAL A 49 1.49 5.29 -5.56
CA VAL A 49 0.27 4.60 -5.11
C VAL A 49 -0.13 3.54 -6.14
N GLN A 50 -0.15 3.90 -7.42
CA GLN A 50 -0.48 2.94 -8.48
C GLN A 50 0.52 1.77 -8.53
N GLN A 51 1.82 2.06 -8.38
CA GLN A 51 2.84 1.01 -8.28
C GLN A 51 2.66 0.12 -7.06
N ALA A 52 2.34 0.70 -5.89
CA ALA A 52 2.11 -0.04 -4.65
C ALA A 52 0.93 -0.99 -4.74
N LEU A 53 -0.11 -0.58 -5.46
CA LEU A 53 -1.34 -1.34 -5.64
C LEU A 53 -1.26 -2.37 -6.78
N GLN A 54 -0.21 -2.32 -7.60
CA GLN A 54 -0.06 -3.20 -8.74
C GLN A 54 0.17 -4.65 -8.30
N GLY A 55 -0.78 -5.53 -8.63
CA GLY A 55 -0.71 -6.97 -8.29
C GLY A 55 -1.22 -7.33 -6.89
N LEU A 56 -1.74 -6.36 -6.12
CA LEU A 56 -2.43 -6.64 -4.85
C LEU A 56 -3.82 -7.25 -5.10
N LEU A 57 -4.04 -8.46 -4.60
CA LEU A 57 -5.35 -9.11 -4.65
C LEU A 57 -6.33 -8.42 -3.71
N GLY A 58 -7.55 -8.14 -4.19
CA GLY A 58 -8.61 -7.55 -3.36
C GLY A 58 -8.56 -6.02 -3.26
N VAL A 59 -7.70 -5.36 -4.04
CA VAL A 59 -7.78 -3.92 -4.33
C VAL A 59 -8.41 -3.74 -5.71
N TYR A 60 -9.43 -2.87 -5.82
CA TYR A 60 -10.20 -2.61 -7.03
C TYR A 60 -10.22 -1.11 -7.36
#